data_AF-A0A9C6WRE0-F1
#
_entry.id   AF-A0A9C6WRE0-F1
#
_cell.length_a   1.000
_cell.length_b   1.000
_cell.length_c   1.000
_cell.angle_alpha   90.00
_cell.angle_beta   90.00
_cell.angle_gamma   90.00
#
_symmetry.space_group_name_H-M   'P 1'
#
loop_
_entity.id
_entity.type
_entity.pdbx_description
1 polymer ?
#
loop_
_entity_poly.entity_id
_entity_poly.type
_entity_poly.pdbx_seq_one_letter_code
_entity_poly.pdbx_strand_id
1 'polypeptide(L)'
;MAKKEIDIRLAQAVEKYPILWDCGDDLYKRTDLKPEAWTKVVELVGPPATEEWAVKRWKSMKDTFHDNHRRVRESKRSGVSTDEIVKPTWYLYKYLTYLIKTCAQAISSSNLT
;
A
#
# COMPACT_ATOMS: atom_id res chain seq x y z
N MET A 1 -7.71 6.80 20.47
CA MET A 1 -7.30 5.69 19.58
C MET A 1 -5.80 5.75 19.35
N ALA A 2 -5.10 4.61 19.36
CA ALA A 2 -3.67 4.60 19.06
C ALA A 2 -3.45 4.82 17.56
N LYS A 3 -2.45 5.63 17.18
CA LYS A 3 -2.12 5.91 15.77
C LYS A 3 -1.96 4.62 14.93
N LYS A 4 -1.38 3.58 15.54
CA LYS A 4 -1.20 2.25 14.95
C LYS A 4 -2.52 1.57 14.57
N GLU A 5 -3.54 1.70 15.40
CA GLU A 5 -4.85 1.08 15.16
C GLU A 5 -5.57 1.75 13.99
N ILE A 6 -5.50 3.08 13.90
CA ILE A 6 -6.07 3.85 12.78
C ILE A 6 -5.40 3.43 11.47
N ASP A 7 -4.08 3.27 11.47
CA ASP A 7 -3.35 2.82 10.28
C ASP A 7 -3.74 1.39 9.85
N ILE A 8 -3.96 0.48 10.81
CA ILE A 8 -4.43 -0.89 10.52
C ILE A 8 -5.83 -0.85 9.92
N ARG A 9 -6.75 -0.09 10.53
CA ARG A 9 -8.12 0.08 10.02
C ARG A 9 -8.11 0.69 8.62
N LEU A 10 -7.24 1.66 8.36
CA LEU A 10 -7.07 2.26 7.05
C LEU A 10 -6.63 1.22 6.02
N ALA A 11 -5.61 0.41 6.33
CA ALA A 11 -5.15 -0.64 5.42
C ALA A 11 -6.23 -1.68 5.10
N GLN A 12 -6.98 -2.12 6.12
CA GLN A 12 -8.07 -3.08 5.95
C GLN A 12 -9.27 -2.48 5.21
N ALA A 13 -9.56 -1.20 5.42
CA ALA A 13 -10.61 -0.50 4.69
C ALA A 13 -10.22 -0.38 3.22
N VAL A 14 -9.01 0.09 2.92
CA VAL A 14 -8.52 0.24 1.53
C VAL A 14 -8.44 -1.11 0.81
N GLU A 15 -8.10 -2.20 1.50
CA GLU A 15 -8.08 -3.55 0.94
C GLU A 15 -9.41 -3.92 0.26
N LYS A 16 -10.54 -3.51 0.85
CA LYS A 16 -11.89 -3.76 0.33
C LYS A 16 -12.23 -2.98 -0.94
N TYR A 17 -11.47 -1.93 -1.25
CA TYR A 17 -11.70 -1.06 -2.40
C TYR A 17 -10.54 -1.20 -3.40
N PRO A 18 -10.57 -2.21 -4.30
CA PRO A 18 -9.51 -2.44 -5.29
C PRO A 18 -9.28 -1.21 -6.18
N ILE A 19 -10.30 -0.39 -6.44
CA ILE A 19 -10.19 0.91 -7.12
C ILE A 19 -9.09 1.84 -6.56
N LEU A 20 -8.73 1.71 -5.28
CA LEU A 20 -7.73 2.56 -4.62
C LEU A 20 -6.30 2.06 -4.76
N TRP A 21 -6.11 0.78 -5.04
CA TRP A 21 -4.79 0.14 -4.96
C TRP A 21 -4.47 -0.83 -6.08
N ASP A 22 -5.46 -1.48 -6.68
CA ASP A 22 -5.28 -2.49 -7.70
C ASP A 22 -5.21 -1.84 -9.09
N CYS A 23 -4.04 -1.81 -9.71
CA CYS A 23 -3.90 -1.25 -11.06
C CYS A 23 -4.42 -2.17 -12.18
N GLY A 24 -4.75 -3.42 -11.86
CA GLY A 24 -5.31 -4.40 -12.79
C GLY A 24 -6.82 -4.24 -12.97
N ASP A 25 -7.49 -3.61 -11.99
CA ASP A 25 -8.92 -3.36 -12.01
C ASP A 25 -9.26 -2.20 -12.96
N ASP A 26 -10.27 -2.38 -13.82
CA ASP A 26 -10.72 -1.33 -14.73
C ASP A 26 -11.29 -0.11 -14.00
N LEU A 27 -11.77 -0.29 -12.75
CA LEU A 27 -12.23 0.81 -11.92
C LEU A 27 -11.08 1.69 -11.44
N TYR A 28 -9.85 1.20 -11.35
CA TYR A 28 -8.69 2.01 -10.96
C TYR A 28 -8.42 3.17 -11.95
N LYS A 29 -8.77 2.97 -13.22
CA LYS A 29 -8.70 4.00 -14.27
C LYS A 29 -9.79 5.05 -14.09
N ARG A 30 -10.91 4.70 -13.44
CA ARG A 30 -12.02 5.63 -13.16
C ARG A 30 -11.70 6.48 -11.93
N THR A 31 -11.07 7.62 -12.17
CA THR A 31 -10.79 8.62 -11.14
C THR A 31 -12.05 9.20 -10.51
N ASP A 32 -13.19 9.16 -11.21
CA ASP A 32 -14.47 9.69 -10.76
C ASP A 32 -15.02 8.94 -9.53
N LEU A 33 -14.69 7.66 -9.37
CA LEU A 33 -15.15 6.81 -8.27
C LEU A 33 -14.17 6.75 -7.09
N LYS A 34 -12.95 7.27 -7.26
CA LYS A 34 -11.95 7.36 -6.18
C LYS A 34 -12.41 8.21 -4.99
N PRO A 35 -12.99 9.42 -5.16
CA PRO A 35 -13.46 10.20 -4.01
C PRO A 35 -14.51 9.43 -3.22
N GLU A 36 -15.50 8.83 -3.88
CA GLU A 36 -16.53 8.03 -3.20
C GLU A 36 -15.95 6.85 -2.40
N ALA A 37 -14.98 6.13 -2.98
CA ALA A 37 -14.26 5.07 -2.28
C ALA A 37 -13.50 5.60 -1.06
N TRP A 38 -12.85 6.76 -1.16
CA TRP A 38 -12.16 7.39 -0.03
C TRP A 38 -13.12 7.84 1.07
N THR A 39 -14.27 8.42 0.71
CA THR A 39 -15.33 8.75 1.65
C THR A 39 -15.73 7.51 2.44
N LYS A 40 -16.01 6.39 1.75
CA LYS A 40 -16.37 5.12 2.39
C LYS A 40 -15.27 4.55 3.28
N VAL A 41 -14.01 4.66 2.85
CA VAL A 41 -12.84 4.24 3.66
C VAL A 41 -12.77 5.05 4.95
N VAL A 42 -12.94 6.37 4.88
CA VAL A 42 -12.88 7.26 6.03
C VAL A 42 -14.04 7.00 6.99
N GLU A 43 -15.25 6.77 6.47
CA GLU A 43 -16.41 6.37 7.27
C GLU A 43 -16.13 5.08 8.07
N LEU A 44 -15.44 4.09 7.47
CA LEU A 44 -15.08 2.83 8.12
C LEU A 44 -13.97 2.99 9.18
N VAL A 45 -12.99 3.86 8.92
CA VAL A 45 -11.91 4.16 9.86
C VAL A 45 -12.45 4.94 11.07
N GLY A 46 -13.37 5.87 10.82
CA GLY A 46 -13.97 6.74 11.84
C GLY A 46 -13.10 7.95 12.21
N PRO A 47 -13.67 8.93 12.93
CA PRO A 47 -12.95 10.13 13.34
C PRO A 47 -11.75 9.80 14.24
N PRO A 48 -10.59 10.48 14.08
CA PRO A 48 -10.35 11.73 13.34
C PRO A 48 -9.88 11.55 11.88
N ALA A 49 -10.08 10.38 11.26
CA ALA A 49 -9.71 10.20 9.86
C ALA A 49 -10.54 11.14 8.97
N THR A 50 -9.87 11.82 8.05
CA THR A 50 -10.49 12.58 6.95
C THR A 50 -9.99 12.03 5.63
N GLU A 51 -10.65 12.34 4.52
CA GLU A 51 -10.25 11.85 3.18
C GLU A 51 -8.84 12.29 2.83
N GLU A 52 -8.51 13.57 3.07
CA GLU A 52 -7.17 14.08 2.86
C GLU A 52 -6.12 13.40 3.74
N TRP A 53 -6.44 13.16 5.01
CA TRP A 53 -5.55 12.46 5.93
C TRP A 53 -5.35 11.01 5.50
N ALA A 54 -6.43 10.31 5.13
CA ALA A 54 -6.42 8.92 4.71
C ALA A 54 -5.59 8.75 3.43
N VAL A 55 -5.76 9.61 2.44
CA VAL A 55 -4.97 9.62 1.19
C VAL A 55 -3.49 9.84 1.48
N LYS A 56 -3.14 10.88 2.25
CA LYS A 56 -1.74 11.20 2.60
C LYS A 56 -1.11 10.06 3.41
N ARG A 57 -1.84 9.55 4.41
CA ARG A 57 -1.36 8.48 5.29
C ARG A 57 -1.15 7.18 4.52
N TRP A 58 -2.12 6.80 3.70
CA TRP A 58 -2.05 5.64 2.82
C TRP A 58 -0.88 5.75 1.84
N LYS A 59 -0.65 6.93 1.24
CA LYS A 59 0.49 7.16 0.36
C LYS A 59 1.81 6.90 1.08
N SER A 60 2.02 7.46 2.28
CA SER A 60 3.22 7.19 3.07
C SER A 60 3.35 5.72 3.45
N MET A 61 2.25 5.04 3.76
CA MET A 61 2.26 3.61 4.07
C MET A 61 2.70 2.77 2.86
N LYS A 62 2.11 3.02 1.69
CA LYS A 62 2.51 2.36 0.44
C LYS A 62 3.96 2.63 0.08
N ASP A 63 4.41 3.87 0.24
CA ASP A 63 5.79 4.27 -0.05
C ASP A 63 6.79 3.52 0.84
N THR A 64 6.53 3.49 2.15
CA THR A 64 7.34 2.71 3.12
C THR A 64 7.33 1.22 2.78
N PHE A 65 6.18 0.68 2.39
CA PHE A 65 6.05 -0.71 1.96
C PHE A 65 6.89 -1.01 0.72
N HIS A 66 6.80 -0.18 -0.32
CA HIS A 66 7.53 -0.35 -1.56
C HIS A 66 9.04 -0.16 -1.38
N ASP A 67 9.48 0.82 -0.59
CA ASP A 67 10.91 0.99 -0.32
C ASP A 67 11.48 -0.25 0.40
N ASN A 68 10.78 -0.72 1.44
CA ASN A 68 11.19 -1.94 2.13
C ASN A 68 11.17 -3.16 1.21
N HIS A 69 10.12 -3.33 0.39
CA HIS A 69 10.02 -4.44 -0.54
C HIS A 69 11.10 -4.39 -1.64
N ARG A 70 11.41 -3.19 -2.15
CA ARG A 70 12.49 -2.95 -3.11
C ARG A 70 13.84 -3.33 -2.50
N ARG A 71 14.15 -2.85 -1.30
CA ARG A 71 15.39 -3.20 -0.58
C ARG A 71 15.52 -4.71 -0.35
N VAL A 72 14.44 -5.38 0.07
CA VAL A 72 14.42 -6.86 0.21
C VAL A 72 14.70 -7.56 -1.13
N ARG A 73 14.12 -7.06 -2.23
CA ARG A 73 14.34 -7.62 -3.58
C ARG A 73 15.77 -7.40 -4.07
N GLU A 74 16.35 -6.22 -3.83
CA GLU A 74 17.72 -5.88 -4.20
C GLU A 74 18.74 -6.68 -3.40
N SER A 75 18.56 -6.82 -2.08
CA SER A 75 19.42 -7.65 -1.23
C SER A 75 19.44 -9.12 -1.68
N LYS A 76 18.29 -9.66 -2.11
CA LYS A 76 18.23 -11.02 -2.69
C LYS A 76 18.99 -11.16 -4.02
N ARG A 77 19.13 -10.08 -4.80
CA ARG A 77 19.77 -10.12 -6.12
C ARG A 77 21.30 -10.02 -6.04
N SER A 78 21.82 -9.41 -4.98
CA SER A 78 23.26 -9.14 -4.83
C SER A 78 24.05 -10.21 -4.07
N GLY A 79 23.47 -11.38 -3.77
CA GLY A 79 24.23 -12.52 -3.22
C GLY A 79 24.85 -12.29 -1.84
N VAL A 80 24.36 -11.33 -1.07
CA VAL A 80 24.74 -11.13 0.35
C VAL A 80 23.88 -12.04 1.23
N SER A 81 24.55 -12.81 2.09
CA SER A 81 24.04 -13.94 2.88
C SER A 81 22.63 -13.78 3.46
N THR A 82 21.86 -14.83 3.25
CA THR A 82 20.46 -15.09 3.64
C THR A 82 20.26 -15.31 5.16
N ASP A 83 20.72 -14.42 6.04
CA ASP A 83 20.42 -14.54 7.49
C ASP A 83 19.56 -13.39 8.04
N GLU A 84 19.60 -12.22 7.41
CA GLU A 84 18.78 -11.08 7.81
C GLU A 84 17.81 -10.71 6.69
N ILE A 85 16.90 -11.63 6.35
CA ILE A 85 15.64 -11.17 5.73
C ILE A 85 15.06 -10.21 6.75
N VAL A 86 15.25 -8.90 6.49
CA VAL A 86 14.62 -7.80 7.21
C VAL A 86 13.13 -8.03 7.03
N LYS A 87 12.56 -8.88 7.89
CA LYS A 87 11.14 -8.91 8.17
C LYS A 87 10.92 -7.51 8.67
N PRO A 88 10.30 -6.62 7.88
CA PRO A 88 10.11 -5.27 8.37
C PRO A 88 9.34 -5.42 9.67
N THR A 89 9.92 -4.95 10.78
CA THR A 89 9.29 -4.87 12.11
C THR A 89 8.02 -4.01 12.10
N TRP A 90 7.66 -3.53 10.91
CA TRP A 90 6.51 -2.74 10.62
C TRP A 90 5.24 -3.58 10.70
N TYR A 91 4.50 -3.37 11.78
CA TYR A 91 3.21 -3.99 12.10
C TYR A 91 2.17 -3.92 10.96
N LEU A 92 2.30 -2.96 10.03
CA LEU A 92 1.43 -2.79 8.86
C LEU A 92 1.79 -3.68 7.69
N TYR A 93 3.00 -4.23 7.66
CA TYR A 93 3.50 -5.02 6.53
C TYR A 93 2.58 -6.20 6.22
N LYS A 94 2.11 -6.92 7.26
CA LYS A 94 1.19 -8.05 7.11
C LYS A 94 -0.15 -7.65 6.47
N TYR A 95 -0.62 -6.44 6.76
CA TYR A 95 -1.88 -5.88 6.22
C TYR A 95 -1.71 -5.26 4.83
N LEU A 96 -0.47 -5.07 4.35
CA LEU A 96 -0.17 -4.46 3.04
C LEU A 96 0.34 -5.50 2.04
N THR A 97 0.39 -6.79 2.43
CA THR A 97 0.89 -7.88 1.58
C THR A 97 0.09 -8.06 0.29
N TYR A 98 -1.18 -7.67 0.25
CA TYR A 98 -1.99 -7.70 -0.98
C TYR A 98 -1.42 -6.80 -2.08
N LEU A 99 -0.71 -5.73 -1.74
CA LEU A 99 -0.06 -4.82 -2.69
C LEU A 99 1.12 -5.45 -3.43
N ILE A 100 1.68 -6.55 -2.90
CA ILE A 100 2.79 -7.27 -3.56
C ILE A 100 2.35 -7.76 -4.94
N LYS A 101 1.09 -8.21 -5.08
CA LYS A 101 0.53 -8.69 -6.35
C LYS A 101 0.53 -7.58 -7.40
N THR A 102 0.19 -6.37 -6.99
CA THR A 102 0.13 -5.18 -7.86
C THR A 102 1.53 -4.68 -8.26
N CYS A 103 2.53 -4.84 -7.38
CA CYS A 103 3.91 -4.40 -7.62
C CYS A 103 4.56 -5.13 -8.80
N ALA A 104 4.19 -6.39 -9.08
CA ALA A 104 4.72 -7.14 -10.23
C ALA A 104 4.47 -6.45 -11.58
N GLN A 105 3.40 -5.65 -11.69
CA GLN A 105 3.03 -4.93 -12.92
C GLN A 105 3.72 -3.55 -13.04
N ALA A 106 4.09 -2.90 -11.94
CA ALA A 106 4.78 -1.60 -11.97
C ALA A 106 6.25 -1.68 -12.42
N ILE A 107 6.80 -2.88 -12.64
CA ILE A 107 8.16 -3.10 -13.13
C ILE A 107 8.20 -3.33 -14.65
N SER A 108 7.05 -3.44 -15.33
CA SER A 108 6.99 -3.44 -16.80
C SER A 108 6.70 -2.05 -17.37
N SER A 109 7.63 -1.15 -17.15
CA SER A 109 7.93 -0.09 -18.13
C SER A 109 9.45 0.02 -18.25
N SER A 110 10.06 -1.12 -18.60
CA SER A 110 11.35 -1.12 -19.28
C SER A 110 11.17 -0.50 -20.66
N ASN A 111 11.94 0.55 -20.91
CA ASN A 111 12.68 0.91 -22.14
C ASN A 111 13.13 2.36 -21.90
N LEU A 112 14.37 2.63 -21.46
CA LEU A 112 15.57 2.66 -22.30
C LEU A 112 15.25 3.08 -23.74
N THR A 113 15.29 4.39 -23.99
CA THR A 113 15.74 4.96 -25.26
C THR A 113 16.44 6.28 -24.99
#